data_AF-A0A7J7H7W5-F1
#
_entry.id   AF-A0A7J7H7W5-F1
#
_cell.length_a   1.000
_cell.length_b   1.000
_cell.length_c   1.000
_cell.angle_alpha   90.00
_cell.angle_beta   90.00
_cell.angle_gamma   90.00
#
_symmetry.space_group_name_H-M   'P 1'
#
loop_
_entity.id
_entity.type
_entity.pdbx_description
1 polymer ?
#
loop_
_entity_poly.entity_id
_entity_poly.type
_entity_poly.pdbx_seq_one_letter_code
_entity_poly.pdbx_strand_id
1 'polypeptide(L)'
;MGSNRQFYPAPTYRTLETYWDSDDDSPGPRCSHTLTAVSATKSQGPRLILFGGATAIEGGASSSSAPGIRLAGVTNAIHSYDVLTRKWTRHVSITTTSSFWIL
;
A
#
# COMPACT_ATOMS: atom_id res chain seq x y z
N MET A 1 16.16 -40.04 -17.01
CA MET A 1 16.89 -38.96 -16.31
C MET A 1 15.86 -38.00 -15.73
N GLY A 2 15.61 -38.05 -14.42
CA GLY A 2 14.60 -37.20 -13.77
C GLY A 2 15.22 -35.86 -13.35
N SER A 3 14.63 -34.75 -13.77
CA SER A 3 15.03 -33.42 -13.33
C SER A 3 14.58 -33.21 -11.89
N ASN A 4 15.54 -33.04 -10.96
CA ASN A 4 15.24 -32.58 -9.61
C ASN A 4 14.71 -31.13 -9.71
N ARG A 5 13.39 -30.94 -9.60
CA ARG A 5 12.80 -29.61 -9.40
C ARG A 5 13.10 -29.17 -7.98
N GLN A 6 14.11 -28.31 -7.85
CA GLN A 6 14.45 -27.68 -6.59
C GLN A 6 13.42 -26.58 -6.31
N PHE A 7 12.51 -26.84 -5.37
CA PHE A 7 11.56 -25.84 -4.90
C PHE A 7 12.24 -25.01 -3.82
N TYR A 8 12.45 -23.72 -4.10
CA TYR A 8 12.88 -22.77 -3.09
C TYR A 8 11.67 -22.37 -2.24
N PRO A 9 11.69 -22.55 -0.91
CA PRO A 9 10.58 -22.11 -0.07
C PRO A 9 10.45 -20.59 -0.15
N ALA A 10 9.22 -20.10 -0.09
CA ALA A 10 8.97 -18.67 -0.02
C ALA A 10 9.65 -18.10 1.25
N PRO A 11 10.32 -16.94 1.16
CA PRO A 11 10.86 -16.28 2.34
C PRO A 11 9.78 -16.04 3.38
N THR A 12 10.12 -16.17 4.66
CA THR A 12 9.20 -15.81 5.75
C THR A 12 9.02 -14.30 5.78
N TYR A 13 7.78 -13.85 5.64
CA TYR A 13 7.44 -12.44 5.85
C TYR A 13 7.49 -12.10 7.34
N ARG A 14 7.93 -10.88 7.65
CA ARG A 14 7.90 -10.32 9.00
C ARG A 14 7.14 -9.02 8.99
N THR A 15 6.38 -8.78 10.06
CA THR A 15 5.75 -7.47 10.29
C THR A 15 6.82 -6.45 10.64
N LEU A 16 6.71 -5.26 10.08
CA LEU A 16 7.54 -4.11 10.44
C LEU A 16 6.65 -3.06 11.09
N GLU A 17 7.13 -2.48 12.19
CA GLU A 17 6.54 -1.25 12.71
C GLU A 17 6.83 -0.11 11.73
N THR A 18 5.79 0.65 11.43
CA THR A 18 5.82 1.79 10.51
C THR A 18 5.34 3.05 11.21
N TYR A 19 5.84 4.19 10.78
CA TYR A 19 5.53 5.50 11.38
C TYR A 19 5.03 6.48 10.32
N TRP A 20 4.29 7.51 10.74
CA TRP A 20 3.84 8.64 9.92
C TRP A 20 3.69 9.89 10.78
N ASP A 21 3.85 11.08 10.20
CA ASP A 21 3.77 12.35 10.97
C ASP A 21 2.32 12.79 11.21
N SER A 22 1.43 12.55 10.24
CA SER A 22 0.02 12.94 10.28
C SER A 22 -0.90 11.80 9.88
N ASP A 23 -2.16 11.81 10.32
CA ASP A 23 -3.11 10.75 9.97
C ASP A 23 -3.36 10.62 8.47
N ASP A 24 -3.23 11.72 7.71
CA ASP A 24 -3.32 11.72 6.25
C ASP A 24 -2.16 10.97 5.57
N ASP A 25 -0.99 10.92 6.22
CA ASP A 25 0.18 10.16 5.75
C ASP A 25 0.00 8.65 5.95
N SER A 26 -0.95 8.23 6.79
CA SER A 26 -1.24 6.82 6.99
C SER A 26 -1.96 6.25 5.77
N PRO A 27 -1.41 5.21 5.15
CA PRO A 27 -2.05 4.55 4.03
C PRO A 27 -3.04 3.49 4.51
N GLY A 28 -3.71 3.60 5.68
CA GLY A 28 -4.54 2.61 6.40
C GLY A 28 -5.29 1.45 5.66
N PRO A 29 -6.20 0.70 6.29
CA PRO A 29 -6.71 -0.55 5.70
C PRO A 29 -7.37 -0.37 4.32
N ARG A 30 -6.86 -1.05 3.29
CA ARG A 30 -7.39 -1.02 1.91
C ARG A 30 -7.06 -2.26 1.08
N CYS A 31 -7.93 -2.57 0.13
CA CYS A 31 -7.76 -3.65 -0.85
C CYS A 31 -7.59 -3.10 -2.26
N SER A 32 -7.23 -3.98 -3.21
CA SER A 32 -7.11 -3.67 -4.64
C SER A 32 -6.20 -2.49 -4.95
N HIS A 33 -5.15 -2.30 -4.14
CA HIS A 33 -4.12 -1.29 -4.34
C HIS A 33 -2.95 -1.86 -5.14
N THR A 34 -2.15 -0.97 -5.74
CA THR A 34 -0.89 -1.34 -6.39
C THR A 34 0.27 -0.86 -5.53
N LEU A 35 1.25 -1.73 -5.27
CA LEU A 35 2.48 -1.37 -4.57
C LEU A 35 3.68 -1.60 -5.49
N THR A 36 4.43 -0.54 -5.79
CA THR A 36 5.59 -0.58 -6.67
C THR A 36 6.86 -0.36 -5.89
N ALA A 37 7.78 -1.32 -5.96
CA ALA A 37 9.12 -1.14 -5.40
C ALA A 37 9.97 -0.26 -6.33
N VAL A 38 10.60 0.76 -5.76
CA VAL A 38 11.49 1.68 -6.49
C VAL A 38 12.89 1.60 -5.88
N SER A 39 13.88 1.38 -6.74
CA SER A 39 15.28 1.34 -6.34
C SER A 39 15.74 2.68 -5.79
N ALA A 40 16.74 2.65 -4.92
CA ALA A 40 17.41 3.86 -4.46
C ALA A 40 18.00 4.66 -5.63
N THR A 41 17.95 5.98 -5.52
CA THR A 41 18.61 6.94 -6.40
C THR A 41 19.71 7.68 -5.64
N LYS A 42 20.37 8.66 -6.27
CA LYS A 42 21.39 9.48 -5.60
C LYS A 42 20.84 10.34 -4.46
N SER A 43 19.55 10.68 -4.50
CA SER A 43 18.90 11.59 -3.55
C SER A 43 17.85 10.93 -2.68
N GLN A 44 17.37 9.74 -3.05
CA GLN A 44 16.30 9.04 -2.35
C GLN A 44 16.67 7.57 -2.09
N GLY A 45 16.35 7.09 -0.89
CA GLY A 45 16.52 5.69 -0.53
C GLY A 45 15.55 4.74 -1.28
N PRO A 46 15.68 3.43 -1.05
CA PRO A 46 14.73 2.44 -1.56
C PRO A 46 13.35 2.68 -0.95
N ARG A 47 12.30 2.65 -1.77
CA ARG A 47 10.94 3.01 -1.36
C ARG A 47 9.88 2.12 -2.01
N LEU A 48 8.72 2.06 -1.37
CA LEU A 48 7.52 1.42 -1.92
C LEU A 48 6.49 2.51 -2.19
N ILE A 49 5.96 2.58 -3.41
CA ILE A 49 4.91 3.53 -3.78
C ILE A 49 3.58 2.79 -3.84
N LEU A 50 2.64 3.23 -3.02
CA LEU A 50 1.28 2.72 -2.94
C LEU A 50 0.34 3.63 -3.74
N PHE A 51 -0.35 3.02 -4.70
CA PHE A 51 -1.33 3.70 -5.55
C PHE A 51 -2.73 3.19 -5.25
N GLY A 52 -3.60 4.14 -4.87
CA GLY A 52 -5.04 3.95 -4.85
C GLY A 52 -5.53 2.78 -3.99
N GLY A 53 -6.57 2.11 -4.49
CA GLY A 53 -7.29 1.04 -3.81
C GLY A 53 -8.65 1.49 -3.27
N ALA A 54 -9.32 0.60 -2.55
CA ALA A 54 -10.58 0.89 -1.89
C ALA A 54 -10.48 0.62 -0.40
N THR A 55 -10.97 1.55 0.41
CA THR A 55 -11.08 1.38 1.86
C THR A 55 -12.41 0.73 2.18
N ALA A 56 -12.45 -0.21 3.13
CA ALA A 56 -13.70 -0.80 3.60
C ALA A 56 -14.29 0.03 4.75
N ILE A 57 -15.61 0.20 4.79
CA ILE A 57 -16.33 0.52 6.02
C ILE A 57 -16.57 -0.82 6.71
N GLU A 58 -16.04 -0.99 7.91
CA GLU A 58 -16.45 -2.10 8.77
C GLU A 58 -17.95 -1.94 9.03
N GLY A 59 -18.75 -2.91 8.59
CA GLY A 59 -20.19 -2.88 8.73
C GLY A 59 -20.55 -2.76 10.20
N GLY A 60 -21.03 -1.59 10.62
CA GLY A 60 -21.57 -1.39 11.96
C GLY A 60 -22.60 -2.46 12.22
N ALA A 61 -22.37 -3.26 13.28
CA ALA A 61 -23.33 -4.23 13.77
C ALA A 61 -24.59 -3.49 14.24
N SER A 62 -25.54 -3.27 13.33
CA SER A 62 -26.85 -2.75 13.64
C SER A 62 -27.84 -3.22 12.59
N SER A 63 -28.55 -4.30 12.94
CA SER A 63 -29.89 -4.65 12.47
C SER A 63 -30.14 -4.95 10.98
N SER A 64 -29.20 -5.52 10.22
CA SER A 64 -29.58 -6.15 8.94
C SER A 64 -28.91 -7.50 8.75
N SER A 65 -29.73 -8.51 8.51
CA SER A 65 -29.40 -9.92 8.35
C SER A 65 -28.67 -10.26 7.04
N ALA A 66 -27.80 -9.37 6.55
CA ALA A 66 -27.02 -9.57 5.34
C ALA A 66 -25.53 -9.31 5.62
N PRO A 67 -24.68 -10.36 5.68
CA PRO A 67 -23.24 -10.18 5.80
C PRO A 67 -22.71 -9.61 4.47
N GLY A 68 -22.26 -8.36 4.47
CA GLY A 68 -21.76 -7.71 3.26
C GLY A 68 -20.69 -6.66 3.56
N ILE A 69 -19.55 -6.76 2.88
CA ILE A 69 -18.49 -5.76 2.88
C ILE A 69 -19.01 -4.52 2.13
N ARG A 70 -18.96 -3.34 2.76
CA ARG A 70 -19.24 -2.06 2.10
C ARG A 70 -17.91 -1.32 1.93
N LEU A 71 -17.57 -0.91 0.71
CA LEU A 71 -16.40 -0.08 0.47
C LEU A 71 -16.76 1.39 0.76
N ALA A 72 -15.95 2.07 1.57
CA ALA A 72 -16.12 3.46 1.95
C ALA A 72 -15.88 4.41 0.77
N GLY A 73 -15.01 4.00 -0.14
CA GLY A 73 -14.69 4.73 -1.36
C GLY A 73 -13.42 4.23 -2.00
N VAL A 74 -13.26 4.56 -3.28
CA VAL A 74 -12.01 4.42 -4.02
C VAL A 74 -11.13 5.63 -3.69
N THR A 75 -9.86 5.39 -3.34
CA THR A 75 -8.89 6.46 -3.11
C THR A 75 -8.02 6.67 -4.33
N ASN A 76 -7.71 7.93 -4.62
CA ASN A 76 -6.71 8.34 -5.61
C ASN A 76 -5.43 8.89 -4.96
N ALA A 77 -5.29 8.75 -3.63
CA ALA A 77 -4.09 9.15 -2.92
C ALA A 77 -2.90 8.25 -3.29
N ILE A 78 -1.71 8.83 -3.24
CA ILE A 78 -0.45 8.12 -3.38
C ILE A 78 0.29 8.21 -2.05
N HIS A 79 0.81 7.09 -1.57
CA HIS A 79 1.66 7.05 -0.40
C HIS A 79 3.03 6.47 -0.76
N SER A 80 4.09 7.04 -0.21
CA SER A 80 5.45 6.51 -0.31
C SER A 80 5.88 5.99 1.05
N TYR A 81 6.46 4.80 1.06
CA TYR A 81 7.11 4.20 2.22
C TYR A 81 8.61 4.18 2.01
N ASP A 82 9.35 4.90 2.84
CA ASP A 82 10.81 4.81 2.89
C ASP A 82 11.21 3.57 3.69
N VAL A 83 11.92 2.63 3.07
CA VAL A 83 12.28 1.35 3.67
C VAL A 83 13.30 1.50 4.80
N LEU A 84 14.16 2.52 4.73
CA LEU A 84 15.22 2.75 5.72
C LEU A 84 14.65 3.40 6.98
N THR A 85 13.81 4.42 6.81
CA THR A 85 13.20 5.14 7.94
C THR A 85 11.90 4.51 8.41
N ARG A 86 11.34 3.57 7.65
CA ARG A 86 10.05 2.91 7.89
C ARG A 86 8.89 3.89 8.00
N LYS A 87 9.01 5.01 7.28
CA LYS A 87 8.07 6.12 7.34
C LYS A 87 7.18 6.14 6.11
N TRP A 88 5.88 6.30 6.36
CA TRP A 88 4.90 6.64 5.34
C TRP A 88 4.77 8.16 5.19
N THR A 89 4.66 8.59 3.94
CA THR A 89 4.37 9.98 3.57
C THR A 89 3.33 9.99 2.47
N ARG A 90 2.31 10.84 2.58
CA ARG A 90 1.33 11.03 1.52
C ARG A 90 1.85 12.03 0.49
N HIS A 91 1.73 11.65 -0.77
CA HIS A 91 1.91 12.52 -1.91
C HIS A 91 0.56 12.97 -2.47
N VAL A 92 0.60 13.85 -3.47
CA VAL A 92 -0.59 14.36 -4.14
C VAL A 92 -1.42 13.21 -4.74
N SER A 93 -2.73 13.40 -4.78
CA SER A 93 -3.63 12.48 -5.46
C SER A 93 -3.44 12.49 -6.99
N ILE A 94 -3.63 11.34 -7.64
CA ILE A 94 -3.73 11.28 -9.10
C ILE A 94 -5.06 11.91 -9.51
N THR A 95 -4.99 13.09 -10.11
CA THR A 95 -6.05 13.66 -10.94
C THR A 95 -5.63 13.54 -12.40
N THR A 96 -6.58 13.66 -13.34
CA THR A 96 -6.39 13.48 -14.79
C THR A 96 -5.29 14.38 -15.40
N THR A 97 -4.79 15.37 -14.66
CA THR A 97 -3.74 16.32 -15.05
C THR A 97 -2.41 16.15 -14.33
N SER A 98 -2.31 15.25 -13.33
CA SER A 98 -1.09 15.07 -12.54
C SER A 98 -0.11 14.15 -13.25
N SER A 99 0.75 14.74 -14.08
CA SER A 99 1.89 14.08 -14.70
C SER A 99 2.92 13.69 -13.64
N PHE A 100 2.78 12.47 -13.11
CA PHE A 100 3.85 11.54 -12.73
C PHE A 100 5.24 12.14 -12.37
N TRP A 101 5.39 12.74 -11.18
CA TRP A 101 6.67 13.17 -10.60
C TRP A 101 7.13 12.31 -9.40
N ILE A 102 6.77 11.03 -9.38
CA ILE A 102 6.92 10.18 -8.17
C ILE A 102 7.97 9.07 -8.35
N LEU A 103 8.50 8.90 -9.57
CA LEU A 103 9.63 8.02 -9.87
C LEU A 103 10.95 8.77 -9.95
#